data_AF-A0A357SZ27-F1
#
_entry.id   AF-A0A357SZ27-F1
#
_cell.length_a   1.000
_cell.length_b   1.000
_cell.length_c   1.000
_cell.angle_alpha   90.00
_cell.angle_beta   90.00
_cell.angle_gamma   90.00
#
_symmetry.space_group_name_H-M   'P 1'
#
loop_
_entity.id
_entity.type
_entity.pdbx_description
1 polymer ?
#
loop_
_entity_poly.entity_id
_entity_poly.type
_entity_poly.pdbx_seq_one_letter_code
_entity_poly.pdbx_strand_id
1 'polypeptide(L)' 'AMQLSALCGLGQSAPNSLLTCLNFFADEFQAHLNGQCPSGICKNLTIESEAV' A
#
# COMPACT_ATOMS: atom_id res chain seq x y z
N ALA A 1 -10.93 15.52 0.63
CA ALA A 1 -10.41 16.81 1.15
C ALA A 1 -9.10 17.20 0.47
N MET A 2 -8.02 16.41 0.59
CA MET A 2 -6.68 16.82 0.13
C MET A 2 -6.59 17.24 -1.35
N GLN A 3 -7.21 16.49 -2.30
CA GLN A 3 -7.24 16.85 -3.73
C GLN A 3 -7.93 18.20 -4.03
N LEU A 4 -8.96 18.56 -3.26
CA LEU A 4 -9.82 19.73 -3.53
C LEU A 4 -9.45 20.96 -2.70
N SER A 5 -8.80 20.77 -1.55
CA SER A 5 -8.56 21.83 -0.56
C SER A 5 -7.10 22.25 -0.47
N ALA A 6 -6.17 21.53 -1.11
CA ALA A 6 -4.77 21.91 -1.13
C ALA A 6 -4.52 23.14 -2.02
N LEU A 7 -3.75 24.09 -1.50
CA LEU A 7 -3.44 25.38 -2.14
C LEU A 7 -2.36 25.28 -3.24
N CYS A 8 -1.67 24.14 -3.36
CA CYS A 8 -0.66 23.90 -4.38
C CYS A 8 -0.85 22.55 -5.08
N GLY A 9 -0.34 22.45 -6.30
CA GLY A 9 -0.49 21.25 -7.13
C GLY A 9 0.13 19.98 -6.54
N LEU A 10 1.18 20.11 -5.71
CA LEU A 10 1.77 18.97 -5.00
C LEU A 10 0.79 18.35 -4.01
N GLY A 11 0.09 19.16 -3.21
CA GLY A 11 -0.89 18.66 -2.25
C GLY A 11 -2.13 18.06 -2.94
N GLN A 12 -2.48 18.59 -4.10
CA GLN A 12 -3.59 18.06 -4.90
C GLN A 12 -3.25 16.68 -5.50
N SER A 13 -2.01 16.46 -5.94
CA SER A 13 -1.59 15.21 -6.57
C SER A 13 -1.09 14.13 -5.60
N ALA A 14 -0.68 14.52 -4.38
CA ALA A 14 -0.18 13.60 -3.35
C ALA A 14 -1.05 12.34 -3.13
N PRO A 15 -2.39 12.40 -3.03
CA PRO A 15 -3.20 11.19 -2.84
C PRO A 15 -3.33 10.31 -4.09
N ASN A 16 -2.94 10.78 -5.28
CA ASN A 16 -3.10 10.01 -6.52
C ASN A 16 -2.28 8.72 -6.51
N SER A 17 -1.08 8.74 -5.90
CA SER A 17 -0.24 7.54 -5.77
C SER A 17 -0.95 6.46 -4.95
N LEU A 18 -1.55 6.84 -3.82
CA LEU A 18 -2.30 5.92 -2.96
C LEU A 18 -3.59 5.43 -3.62
N LEU A 19 -4.37 6.33 -4.23
CA LEU A 19 -5.61 5.94 -4.92
C LEU A 19 -5.33 4.95 -6.05
N THR A 20 -4.29 5.21 -6.83
CA THR A 20 -3.86 4.30 -7.91
C THR A 20 -3.40 2.97 -7.34
N CYS A 21 -2.59 2.99 -6.28
CA CYS A 21 -2.15 1.77 -5.61
C CYS A 21 -3.33 0.93 -5.11
N LEU A 22 -4.32 1.55 -4.47
CA LEU A 22 -5.50 0.83 -3.99
C LEU A 22 -6.37 0.30 -5.14
N ASN A 23 -6.50 1.04 -6.26
CA ASN A 23 -7.30 0.58 -7.39
C ASN A 23 -6.70 -0.65 -8.10
N PHE A 24 -5.37 -0.74 -8.18
CA PHE A 24 -4.70 -1.80 -8.96
C PHE A 24 -4.04 -2.88 -8.12
N PHE A 25 -3.78 -2.61 -6.83
CA PHE A 25 -3.04 -3.52 -5.95
C PHE A 25 -3.72 -3.73 -4.60
N ALA A 26 -5.05 -3.55 -4.51
CA ALA A 26 -5.81 -3.76 -3.26
C ALA A 26 -5.47 -5.09 -2.57
N ASP A 27 -5.39 -6.17 -3.35
CA ASP A 27 -5.14 -7.52 -2.84
C ASP A 27 -3.76 -7.66 -2.20
N GLU A 28 -2.74 -6.96 -2.72
CA GLU A 28 -1.39 -6.93 -2.12
C GLU A 28 -1.46 -6.27 -0.73
N PHE A 29 -2.17 -5.15 -0.60
CA PHE A 29 -2.36 -4.50 0.70
C PHE A 29 -3.15 -5.38 1.67
N GLN A 30 -4.21 -6.06 1.20
CA GLN A 30 -4.97 -6.98 2.05
C GLN A 30 -4.12 -8.15 2.52
N ALA A 31 -3.34 -8.76 1.63
CA ALA A 31 -2.41 -9.82 2.00
C ALA A 31 -1.42 -9.34 3.07
N HIS A 32 -0.82 -8.16 2.87
CA HIS A 32 0.14 -7.60 3.83
C HIS A 32 -0.50 -7.29 5.19
N LEU A 33 -1.73 -6.78 5.20
CA LEU A 33 -2.50 -6.57 6.43
C LEU A 33 -2.83 -7.89 7.16
N ASN A 34 -2.99 -8.98 6.41
CA ASN A 34 -3.17 -10.33 6.94
C ASN A 34 -1.85 -11.02 7.32
N GLY A 35 -0.72 -10.31 7.28
CA GLY A 35 0.59 -10.86 7.66
C GLY A 35 1.32 -11.59 6.53
N GLN A 36 0.83 -11.51 5.28
CA GLN A 36 1.34 -12.30 4.16
C GLN A 36 1.90 -11.40 3.05
N CYS A 37 3.09 -11.71 2.55
CA CYS A 37 3.72 -11.04 1.42
C CYS A 37 3.71 -11.98 0.20
N PRO A 38 2.83 -11.76 -0.80
CA PRO A 38 2.76 -12.60 -1.99
C PRO A 38 4.05 -12.64 -2.80
N SER A 39 4.82 -11.55 -2.79
CA SER A 39 6.10 -11.43 -3.47
C SER A 39 7.28 -12.01 -2.69
N GLY A 40 7.09 -12.37 -1.41
CA GLY A 40 8.13 -12.99 -0.58
C GLY A 40 9.33 -12.10 -0.25
N ILE A 41 9.25 -10.77 -0.47
CA ILE A 41 10.36 -9.84 -0.24
C ILE A 41 10.37 -9.26 1.18
N CYS A 42 9.21 -9.19 1.82
CA CYS A 42 9.08 -8.61 3.15
C CYS A 42 9.52 -9.62 4.22
N LYS A 43 10.68 -9.37 4.84
CA LYS A 43 11.31 -10.26 5.85
C LYS A 43 10.37 -10.75 6.96
N ASN A 44 9.38 -9.95 7.34
CA ASN A 44 8.49 -10.21 8.47
C ASN A 44 7.08 -10.67 8.07
N LEU A 45 6.85 -10.88 6.77
CA LEU A 45 5.56 -11.25 6.17
C LEU A 45 5.74 -12.41 5.17
N THR A 46 6.94 -12.98 5.10
CA THR A 46 7.18 -14.18 4.31
C THR A 46 6.49 -15.37 4.98
N ILE A 47 5.98 -16.27 4.16
CA ILE A 47 5.33 -17.52 4.61
C ILE A 47 6.26 -18.40 5.49
N GLU A 48 7.56 -18.11 5.52
CA GLU A 48 8.57 -18.79 6.33
C GLU A 48 8.81 -18.13 7.70
N SER A 49 8.20 -16.98 8.02
CA SER A 49 8.48 -16.25 9.27
C SER A 49 7.89 -16.89 10.54
N GLU A 50 7.15 -18.00 10.41
CA GLU A 50 6.68 -18.84 11.53
C GLU A 50 7.67 -19.98 11.89
N ALA A 51 8.81 -20.09 11.19
CA ALA A 51 9.80 -21.16 11.41
C ALA A 51 10.97 -20.78 12.36
N VAL A 52 10.76 -19.86 13.31
CA VAL A 52 11.70 -19.58 14.42
C VAL A 52 11.03 -19.88 15.75
#